data_AF-A0A401TWM6-F1
#
_entry.id   AF-A0A401TWM6-F1
#
_cell.length_a   1.000
_cell.length_b   1.000
_cell.length_c   1.000
_cell.angle_alpha   90.00
_cell.angle_beta   90.00
_cell.angle_gamma   90.00
#
_symmetry.space_group_name_H-M   'P 1'
#
loop_
_entity.id
_entity.type
_entity.pdbx_description
1 polymer ?
#
loop_
_entity_poly.entity_id
_entity_poly.type
_entity_poly.pdbx_seq_one_letter_code
_entity_poly.pdbx_strand_id
1 'polypeptide(L)'
;SRLMDHVLAKRAQRTTIVVATSGDTGGAAVEAFANLDNVDLVVLFPNGRISEVQRRMMTTTGAANVHALAIEGTFDDCQALVKEMFNNHRFRDAVALSGVNSINWARIVAQVVYYFTSAVALGSPARTVDFTVPTGNFGDIFAGYVAKRMGLPIRWLRIAANVNDILPRTLKTGNYEVREVHATASPSMDIQVSSNFERLLFEASGRDADQVRRLMASL
;
A
#
# COMPACT_ATOMS: atom_id res chain seq x y z
N SER A 1 4.26 -11.18 1.22
CA SER A 1 5.66 -11.53 0.88
C SER A 1 5.81 -13.01 0.52
N ARG A 2 5.38 -13.96 1.35
CA ARG A 2 5.47 -15.42 1.06
C ARG A 2 4.87 -15.87 -0.28
N LEU A 3 3.73 -15.28 -0.68
CA LEU A 3 3.13 -15.53 -2.01
C LEU A 3 4.08 -15.14 -3.15
N MET A 4 4.78 -14.01 -3.00
CA MET A 4 5.72 -13.52 -4.01
C MET A 4 6.90 -14.48 -4.15
N ASP A 5 7.49 -14.88 -3.02
CA ASP A 5 8.60 -15.83 -2.99
C ASP A 5 8.21 -17.18 -3.62
N HIS A 6 7.03 -17.71 -3.30
CA HIS A 6 6.49 -18.93 -3.92
C HIS A 6 6.33 -18.82 -5.44
N VAL A 7 5.81 -17.68 -5.95
CA VAL A 7 5.64 -17.46 -7.39
C VAL A 7 6.99 -17.28 -8.09
N LEU A 8 7.94 -16.58 -7.45
CA LEU A 8 9.30 -16.40 -7.96
C LEU A 8 10.04 -17.73 -8.06
N ALA A 9 9.98 -18.56 -7.02
CA ALA A 9 10.55 -19.91 -7.02
C ALA A 9 10.02 -20.75 -8.19
N LYS A 10 8.69 -20.75 -8.41
CA LYS A 10 8.06 -21.47 -9.53
C LYS A 10 8.50 -20.98 -10.91
N ARG A 11 8.94 -19.73 -11.02
CA ARG A 11 9.42 -19.12 -12.26
C ARG A 11 10.94 -19.16 -12.39
N ALA A 12 11.66 -19.71 -11.41
CA ALA A 12 13.11 -19.61 -11.29
C ALA A 12 13.61 -18.15 -11.43
N GLN A 13 12.90 -17.21 -10.80
CA GLN A 13 13.17 -15.78 -10.84
C GLN A 13 13.53 -15.25 -9.46
N ARG A 14 14.22 -14.10 -9.42
CA ARG A 14 14.47 -13.31 -8.22
C ARG A 14 13.95 -11.89 -8.42
N THR A 15 13.74 -11.15 -7.34
CA THR A 15 13.40 -9.72 -7.40
C THR A 15 14.12 -8.94 -6.30
N THR A 16 14.45 -7.68 -6.59
CA THR A 16 14.99 -6.76 -5.61
C THR A 16 13.88 -5.82 -5.14
N ILE A 17 13.54 -5.87 -3.86
CA ILE A 17 12.62 -4.92 -3.25
C ILE A 17 13.39 -3.75 -2.67
N VAL A 18 12.98 -2.53 -3.01
CA VAL A 18 13.55 -1.32 -2.41
C VAL A 18 12.49 -0.51 -1.68
N VAL A 19 12.80 -0.08 -0.47
CA VAL A 19 11.93 0.78 0.36
C VAL A 19 12.73 1.92 0.98
N ALA A 20 12.21 3.14 0.87
CA ALA A 20 12.66 4.27 1.68
C ALA A 20 11.79 4.37 2.93
N THR A 21 12.40 4.61 4.09
CA THR A 21 11.68 4.65 5.37
C THR A 21 12.20 5.73 6.30
N SER A 22 11.31 6.29 7.11
CA SER A 22 11.62 7.11 8.29
C SER A 22 11.62 6.28 9.59
N GLY A 23 11.39 4.97 9.51
CA GLY A 23 11.40 4.05 10.64
C GLY A 23 10.53 2.82 10.39
N ASP A 24 9.27 2.89 10.84
CA ASP A 24 8.37 1.73 11.01
C ASP A 24 8.12 0.91 9.74
N THR A 25 7.92 1.58 8.59
CA THR A 25 7.68 0.90 7.30
C THR A 25 8.85 -0.03 6.93
N GLY A 26 10.08 0.37 7.27
CA GLY A 26 11.28 -0.43 7.05
C GLY A 26 11.30 -1.68 7.92
N GLY A 27 10.98 -1.55 9.21
CA GLY A 27 10.86 -2.69 10.12
C GLY A 27 9.81 -3.69 9.63
N ALA A 28 8.63 -3.22 9.22
CA ALA A 28 7.57 -4.07 8.67
C ALA A 28 7.98 -4.75 7.36
N ALA A 29 8.72 -4.07 6.49
CA ALA A 29 9.25 -4.67 5.26
C ALA A 29 10.28 -5.75 5.58
N VAL A 30 11.18 -5.50 6.53
CA VAL A 30 12.19 -6.46 6.98
C VAL A 30 11.54 -7.69 7.57
N GLU A 31 10.56 -7.54 8.46
CA GLU A 31 9.79 -8.68 9.00
C GLU A 31 9.09 -9.48 7.89
N ALA A 32 8.57 -8.79 6.87
CA ALA A 32 7.86 -9.44 5.78
C ALA A 32 8.79 -10.22 4.82
N PHE A 33 10.00 -9.72 4.54
CA PHE A 33 10.87 -10.24 3.47
C PHE A 33 12.17 -10.89 3.95
N ALA A 34 12.52 -10.80 5.23
CA ALA A 34 13.69 -11.50 5.77
C ALA A 34 13.58 -13.02 5.57
N ASN A 35 14.71 -13.64 5.23
CA ASN A 35 14.84 -15.09 5.02
C ASN A 35 13.95 -15.65 3.90
N LEU A 36 13.65 -14.84 2.87
CA LEU A 36 13.02 -15.32 1.65
C LEU A 36 14.07 -15.64 0.61
N ASP A 37 13.94 -16.80 -0.02
CA ASP A 37 14.98 -17.35 -0.88
C ASP A 37 15.14 -16.55 -2.17
N ASN A 38 14.07 -15.95 -2.70
CA ASN A 38 14.04 -15.35 -4.04
C ASN A 38 13.90 -13.81 -4.02
N VAL A 39 14.09 -13.18 -2.86
CA VAL A 39 13.89 -11.75 -2.67
C VAL A 39 15.08 -11.14 -1.96
N ASP A 40 15.66 -10.10 -2.55
CA ASP A 40 16.63 -9.24 -1.90
C ASP A 40 15.92 -7.95 -1.45
N LEU A 41 15.97 -7.62 -0.17
CA LEU A 41 15.35 -6.41 0.39
C LEU A 41 16.43 -5.35 0.65
N VAL A 42 16.27 -4.18 0.06
CA VAL A 42 17.11 -3.00 0.32
C VAL A 42 16.27 -1.92 1.00
N VAL A 43 16.70 -1.50 2.19
CA VAL A 43 16.01 -0.51 3.02
C VAL A 43 16.87 0.73 3.12
N LEU A 44 16.42 1.86 2.56
CA LEU A 44 17.08 3.15 2.65
C LEU A 44 16.48 3.93 3.82
N PHE A 45 17.30 4.33 4.78
CA PHE A 45 16.89 5.17 5.90
C PHE A 45 17.93 6.27 6.15
N PRO A 46 17.52 7.47 6.60
CA PRO A 46 18.47 8.55 6.86
C PRO A 46 19.34 8.26 8.08
N ASN A 47 20.66 8.39 7.91
CA ASN A 47 21.64 8.15 8.96
C ASN A 47 21.41 9.10 10.15
N GLY A 48 21.35 8.55 11.37
CA GLY A 48 21.16 9.34 12.59
C GLY A 48 19.81 10.04 12.76
N ARG A 49 18.82 9.80 11.88
CA ARG A 49 17.51 10.50 11.91
C ARG A 49 16.30 9.61 12.19
N ILE A 50 16.55 8.37 12.64
CA ILE A 50 15.51 7.42 13.07
C ILE A 50 15.81 6.97 14.50
N SER A 51 14.79 6.49 15.22
CA SER A 51 15.02 5.98 16.58
C SER A 51 15.90 4.73 16.58
N GLU A 52 16.63 4.52 17.67
CA GLU A 52 17.49 3.34 17.80
C GLU A 52 16.70 2.03 17.74
N VAL A 53 15.47 2.02 18.24
CA VAL A 53 14.56 0.85 18.16
C VAL A 53 14.24 0.53 16.71
N GLN A 54 13.79 1.53 15.93
CA GLN A 54 13.48 1.36 14.51
C GLN A 54 14.71 0.95 13.70
N ARG A 55 15.87 1.56 13.98
CA ARG A 55 17.13 1.20 13.32
C ARG A 55 17.49 -0.27 13.57
N ARG A 56 17.37 -0.74 14.81
CA ARG A 56 17.66 -2.14 15.18
C ARG A 56 16.70 -3.11 14.50
N MET A 57 15.41 -2.81 14.44
CA MET A 57 14.42 -3.63 13.71
C MET A 57 14.86 -3.93 12.27
N MET A 58 15.60 -3.02 11.63
CA MET A 58 16.08 -3.18 10.25
C MET A 58 17.49 -3.78 10.14
N THR A 59 18.37 -3.49 11.10
CA THR A 59 19.82 -3.76 10.98
C THR A 59 20.29 -5.00 11.74
N THR A 60 19.48 -5.58 12.63
CA THR A 60 19.92 -6.68 13.51
C THR A 60 19.19 -8.00 13.25
N THR A 61 18.70 -8.23 12.03
CA THR A 61 17.90 -9.43 11.72
C THR A 61 18.73 -10.69 11.46
N GLY A 62 20.00 -10.54 11.08
CA GLY A 62 20.87 -11.64 10.68
C GLY A 62 20.50 -12.29 9.34
N ALA A 63 19.45 -11.82 8.67
CA ALA A 63 19.00 -12.34 7.39
C ALA A 63 19.94 -11.89 6.26
N ALA A 64 20.50 -12.85 5.52
CA ALA A 64 21.48 -12.58 4.47
C ALA A 64 20.92 -11.77 3.28
N ASN A 65 19.60 -11.81 3.08
CA ASN A 65 18.89 -11.13 2.00
C ASN A 65 18.37 -9.74 2.37
N VAL A 66 18.74 -9.21 3.54
CA VAL A 66 18.32 -7.89 4.02
C VAL A 66 19.51 -6.92 4.03
N HIS A 67 19.37 -5.82 3.30
CA HIS A 67 20.39 -4.79 3.11
C HIS A 67 19.87 -3.45 3.64
N ALA A 68 20.19 -3.13 4.89
CA ALA A 68 19.81 -1.88 5.51
C ALA A 68 20.90 -0.82 5.24
N LEU A 69 20.58 0.19 4.42
CA LEU A 69 21.48 1.25 3.97
C LEU A 69 21.18 2.56 4.70
N ALA A 70 22.14 3.01 5.52
CA ALA A 70 22.11 4.34 6.14
C ALA A 70 22.54 5.39 5.11
N ILE A 71 21.63 6.28 4.73
CA ILE A 71 21.86 7.34 3.75
C ILE A 71 22.29 8.60 4.48
N GLU A 72 23.43 9.17 4.09
CA GLU A 72 23.86 10.49 4.56
C GLU A 72 22.97 11.58 3.95
N GLY A 73 21.88 11.90 4.64
CA GLY A 73 20.85 12.82 4.14
C GLY A 73 19.56 12.78 4.95
N THR A 74 18.48 13.19 4.31
CA THR A 74 17.12 13.24 4.85
C THR A 74 16.28 12.04 4.37
N PHE A 75 15.08 11.91 4.91
CA PHE A 75 14.12 10.94 4.39
C PHE A 75 13.71 11.27 2.94
N ASP A 76 13.59 12.55 2.60
CA ASP A 76 13.27 12.99 1.24
C ASP A 76 14.35 12.57 0.24
N ASP A 77 15.62 12.63 0.64
CA ASP A 77 16.74 12.12 -0.17
C ASP A 77 16.63 10.61 -0.40
N CYS A 78 16.27 9.84 0.64
CA CYS A 78 16.01 8.41 0.50
C CYS A 78 14.86 8.15 -0.51
N GLN A 79 13.78 8.92 -0.45
CA GLN A 79 12.67 8.80 -1.39
C GLN A 79 13.07 9.20 -2.82
N ALA A 80 13.90 10.24 -2.97
CA ALA A 80 14.41 10.69 -4.26
C ALA A 80 15.24 9.60 -4.93
N LEU A 81 16.18 8.98 -4.20
CA LEU A 81 16.98 7.85 -4.68
C LEU A 81 16.10 6.68 -5.16
N VAL A 82 15.05 6.34 -4.40
CA VAL A 82 14.10 5.30 -4.82
C VAL A 82 13.40 5.67 -6.12
N LYS A 83 12.93 6.91 -6.28
CA LYS A 83 12.32 7.39 -7.52
C LYS A 83 13.29 7.32 -8.70
N GLU A 84 14.53 7.76 -8.51
CA GLU A 84 15.58 7.70 -9.53
C GLU A 84 15.85 6.25 -9.98
N MET A 85 15.93 5.31 -9.05
CA MET A 85 16.08 3.88 -9.36
C MET A 85 14.92 3.34 -10.20
N PHE A 86 13.67 3.74 -9.91
CA PHE A 86 12.51 3.34 -10.71
C PHE A 86 12.45 4.00 -12.10
N ASN A 87 12.92 5.24 -12.22
CA ASN A 87 12.99 5.97 -13.49
C ASN A 87 14.12 5.48 -14.40
N ASN A 88 15.15 4.85 -13.83
CA ASN A 88 16.19 4.19 -14.62
C ASN A 88 15.72 2.79 -15.06
N HIS A 89 15.03 2.72 -16.20
CA HIS A 89 14.47 1.46 -16.72
C HIS A 89 15.53 0.36 -16.92
N ARG A 90 16.73 0.71 -17.40
CA ARG A 90 17.82 -0.25 -17.59
C ARG A 90 18.25 -0.87 -16.26
N PHE A 91 18.42 -0.06 -15.23
CA PHE A 91 18.76 -0.54 -13.88
C PHE A 91 17.62 -1.39 -13.30
N ARG A 92 16.39 -0.87 -13.37
CA ARG A 92 15.19 -1.55 -12.89
C ARG A 92 15.07 -2.97 -13.45
N ASP A 93 15.24 -3.11 -14.77
CA ASP A 93 15.09 -4.40 -15.44
C ASP A 93 16.28 -5.33 -15.13
N ALA A 94 17.50 -4.79 -14.99
CA ALA A 94 18.70 -5.57 -14.68
C ALA A 94 18.67 -6.22 -13.28
N VAL A 95 18.05 -5.56 -12.29
CA VAL A 95 17.97 -6.07 -10.90
C VAL A 95 16.58 -6.60 -10.54
N ALA A 96 15.68 -6.71 -11.53
CA ALA A 96 14.27 -7.05 -11.34
C ALA A 96 13.63 -6.24 -10.19
N LEU A 97 13.83 -4.91 -10.24
CA LEU A 97 13.45 -3.99 -9.19
C LEU A 97 11.93 -3.93 -9.04
N SER A 98 11.45 -4.16 -7.81
CA SER A 98 10.05 -4.09 -7.42
C SER A 98 9.87 -3.16 -6.23
N GLY A 99 8.77 -2.42 -6.22
CA GLY A 99 8.39 -1.55 -5.10
C GLY A 99 7.42 -2.25 -4.15
N VAL A 100 7.45 -1.88 -2.87
CA VAL A 100 6.33 -2.16 -1.95
C VAL A 100 5.33 -1.00 -2.06
N ASN A 101 4.35 -1.11 -2.97
CA ASN A 101 3.35 -0.05 -3.14
C ASN A 101 1.95 -0.49 -2.68
N SER A 102 1.12 0.50 -2.34
CA SER A 102 -0.28 0.33 -1.93
C SER A 102 -1.21 -0.15 -3.05
N ILE A 103 -0.70 -0.21 -4.29
CA ILE A 103 -1.48 -0.56 -5.49
C ILE A 103 -1.42 -2.07 -5.75
N ASN A 104 -0.49 -2.82 -5.13
CA ASN A 104 -0.38 -4.25 -5.35
C ASN A 104 -1.68 -4.99 -4.98
N TRP A 105 -2.25 -5.73 -5.94
CA TRP A 105 -3.50 -6.49 -5.75
C TRP A 105 -3.43 -7.49 -4.59
N ALA A 106 -2.27 -8.13 -4.37
CA ALA A 106 -2.10 -9.08 -3.28
C ALA A 106 -2.33 -8.44 -1.91
N ARG A 107 -2.04 -7.14 -1.75
CA ARG A 107 -2.32 -6.40 -0.52
C ARG A 107 -3.82 -6.29 -0.26
N ILE A 108 -4.60 -5.94 -1.29
CA ILE A 108 -6.07 -5.86 -1.19
C ILE A 108 -6.66 -7.25 -0.88
N VAL A 109 -6.22 -8.30 -1.58
CA VAL A 109 -6.73 -9.66 -1.37
C VAL A 109 -6.47 -10.13 0.06
N ALA A 110 -5.29 -9.87 0.62
CA ALA A 110 -5.00 -10.22 2.01
C ALA A 110 -5.93 -9.48 2.99
N GLN A 111 -6.28 -8.23 2.70
CA GLN A 111 -7.19 -7.42 3.51
C GLN A 111 -8.63 -7.94 3.49
N VAL A 112 -9.08 -8.60 2.42
CA VAL A 112 -10.43 -9.19 2.33
C VAL A 112 -10.70 -10.15 3.50
N VAL A 113 -9.67 -10.88 3.94
CA VAL A 113 -9.77 -11.91 4.98
C VAL A 113 -10.36 -11.34 6.27
N TYR A 114 -9.91 -10.18 6.74
CA TYR A 114 -10.39 -9.66 8.02
C TYR A 114 -11.81 -9.11 7.97
N TYR A 115 -12.34 -8.75 6.79
CA TYR A 115 -13.76 -8.43 6.64
C TYR A 115 -14.62 -9.68 6.89
N PHE A 116 -14.22 -10.82 6.33
CA PHE A 116 -14.91 -12.09 6.58
C PHE A 116 -14.77 -12.53 8.04
N THR A 117 -13.56 -12.55 8.60
CA THR A 117 -13.36 -13.05 9.97
C THR A 117 -14.10 -12.20 11.00
N SER A 118 -14.04 -10.86 10.89
CA SER A 118 -14.78 -9.98 11.79
C SER A 118 -16.30 -10.09 11.61
N ALA A 119 -16.79 -10.21 10.38
CA ALA A 119 -18.23 -10.38 10.13
C ALA A 119 -18.75 -11.73 10.65
N VAL A 120 -18.01 -12.82 10.47
CA VAL A 120 -18.35 -14.15 10.99
C VAL A 120 -18.35 -14.14 12.52
N ALA A 121 -17.36 -13.51 13.16
CA ALA A 121 -17.33 -13.35 14.61
C ALA A 121 -18.56 -12.57 15.13
N LEU A 122 -19.10 -11.68 14.29
CA LEU A 122 -20.34 -10.95 14.55
C LEU A 122 -21.58 -11.68 14.03
N GLY A 123 -21.57 -12.96 13.66
CA GLY A 123 -22.78 -13.71 13.30
C GLY A 123 -23.23 -13.58 11.84
N SER A 124 -22.33 -13.16 10.94
CA SER A 124 -22.51 -13.39 9.51
C SER A 124 -22.51 -14.90 9.20
N PRO A 125 -23.33 -15.41 8.26
CA PRO A 125 -24.20 -14.68 7.34
C PRO A 125 -25.62 -14.39 7.86
N ALA A 126 -25.97 -14.78 9.10
CA ALA A 126 -27.33 -14.62 9.63
C ALA A 126 -27.75 -13.15 9.84
N ARG A 127 -26.79 -12.22 9.92
CA ARG A 127 -27.05 -10.78 9.92
C ARG A 127 -26.03 -10.00 9.10
N THR A 128 -26.41 -8.78 8.72
CA THR A 128 -25.53 -7.83 8.06
C THR A 128 -24.59 -7.13 9.03
N VAL A 129 -23.41 -6.75 8.54
CA VAL A 129 -22.42 -5.93 9.28
C VAL A 129 -22.17 -4.62 8.54
N ASP A 130 -21.90 -3.55 9.28
CA ASP A 130 -21.43 -2.27 8.75
C ASP A 130 -19.96 -2.09 9.09
N PHE A 131 -19.19 -1.53 8.17
CA PHE A 131 -17.78 -1.21 8.37
C PHE A 131 -17.54 0.29 8.16
N THR A 132 -16.81 0.90 9.08
CA THR A 132 -16.28 2.26 8.94
C THR A 132 -14.76 2.17 8.92
N VAL A 133 -14.14 2.71 7.87
CA VAL A 133 -12.72 2.52 7.59
C VAL A 133 -12.02 3.88 7.55
N PRO A 134 -11.05 4.14 8.45
CA PRO A 134 -10.12 5.25 8.32
C PRO A 134 -9.34 5.09 7.01
N THR A 135 -9.62 5.96 6.04
CA THR A 135 -9.23 5.74 4.63
C THR A 135 -8.32 6.86 4.16
N GLY A 136 -7.10 6.48 3.76
CA GLY A 136 -6.23 7.29 2.90
C GLY A 136 -6.29 6.79 1.46
N ASN A 137 -5.44 5.81 1.14
CA ASN A 137 -5.23 5.29 -0.23
C ASN A 137 -6.32 4.34 -0.79
N PHE A 138 -7.49 4.22 -0.16
CA PHE A 138 -8.64 3.38 -0.57
C PHE A 138 -8.46 1.85 -0.55
N GLY A 139 -7.25 1.30 -0.38
CA GLY A 139 -7.02 -0.15 -0.49
C GLY A 139 -7.80 -0.99 0.50
N ASP A 140 -7.87 -0.56 1.76
CA ASP A 140 -8.61 -1.25 2.84
C ASP A 140 -10.11 -1.30 2.54
N ILE A 141 -10.76 -0.15 2.37
CA ILE A 141 -12.20 -0.12 2.11
C ILE A 141 -12.57 -0.78 0.77
N PHE A 142 -11.67 -0.77 -0.21
CA PHE A 142 -11.84 -1.54 -1.45
C PHE A 142 -11.80 -3.05 -1.19
N ALA A 143 -10.99 -3.54 -0.26
CA ALA A 143 -11.06 -4.95 0.15
C ALA A 143 -12.42 -5.29 0.79
N GLY A 144 -13.00 -4.36 1.56
CA GLY A 144 -14.37 -4.49 2.06
C GLY A 144 -15.41 -4.55 0.92
N TYR A 145 -15.22 -3.74 -0.12
CA TYR A 145 -16.03 -3.81 -1.33
C TYR A 145 -15.89 -5.17 -2.04
N VAL A 146 -14.67 -5.70 -2.17
CA VAL A 146 -14.42 -7.04 -2.72
C VAL A 146 -15.14 -8.11 -1.89
N ALA A 147 -15.04 -8.06 -0.56
CA ALA A 147 -15.74 -8.98 0.34
C ALA A 147 -17.27 -8.93 0.13
N LYS A 148 -17.83 -7.72 0.00
CA LYS A 148 -19.26 -7.53 -0.30
C LYS A 148 -19.62 -8.13 -1.67
N ARG A 149 -18.81 -7.94 -2.70
CA ARG A 149 -19.01 -8.52 -4.04
C ARG A 149 -18.85 -10.06 -4.06
N MET A 150 -18.11 -10.63 -3.13
CA MET A 150 -18.01 -12.09 -2.92
C MET A 150 -19.23 -12.70 -2.21
N GLY A 151 -20.17 -11.88 -1.73
CA GLY A 151 -21.41 -12.33 -1.09
C GLY A 151 -21.44 -12.15 0.43
N LEU A 152 -20.42 -11.54 1.04
CA LEU A 152 -20.47 -11.23 2.47
C LEU A 152 -21.58 -10.19 2.75
N PRO A 153 -22.54 -10.44 3.67
CA PRO A 153 -23.62 -9.52 4.00
C PRO A 153 -23.12 -8.22 4.66
N ILE A 154 -22.65 -7.28 3.84
CA ILE A 154 -22.24 -5.93 4.28
C ILE A 154 -23.31 -4.93 3.86
N ARG A 155 -23.89 -4.23 4.84
CA ARG A 155 -24.89 -3.20 4.55
C ARG A 155 -24.18 -1.90 4.15
N TRP A 156 -23.39 -1.29 5.04
CA TRP A 156 -22.62 -0.07 4.75
C TRP A 156 -21.10 -0.26 4.77
N LEU A 157 -20.42 0.34 3.79
CA LEU A 157 -18.99 0.63 3.80
C LEU A 157 -18.84 2.15 3.89
N ARG A 158 -18.32 2.65 5.01
CA ARG A 158 -18.21 4.10 5.28
C ARG A 158 -16.75 4.53 5.24
N ILE A 159 -16.48 5.54 4.43
CA ILE A 159 -15.18 6.22 4.37
C ILE A 159 -15.10 7.20 5.54
N ALA A 160 -14.12 7.04 6.41
CA ALA A 160 -13.73 8.05 7.38
C ALA A 160 -12.41 8.70 6.91
N ALA A 161 -12.43 9.98 6.60
CA ALA A 161 -11.23 10.77 6.25
C ALA A 161 -10.98 11.82 7.34
N ASN A 162 -9.73 12.32 7.40
CA ASN A 162 -9.40 13.49 8.19
C ASN A 162 -9.70 14.78 7.38
N VAL A 163 -9.06 15.91 7.71
CA VAL A 163 -9.25 17.18 6.97
C VAL A 163 -8.83 17.08 5.49
N ASN A 164 -8.00 16.10 5.13
CA ASN A 164 -7.65 15.75 3.75
C ASN A 164 -8.78 14.91 3.14
N ASP A 165 -9.87 15.59 2.78
CA ASP A 165 -11.21 15.02 2.59
C ASP A 165 -11.60 14.76 1.12
N ILE A 166 -10.62 14.50 0.24
CA ILE A 166 -10.90 14.31 -1.20
C ILE A 166 -11.95 13.24 -1.48
N LEU A 167 -11.93 12.13 -0.72
CA LEU A 167 -12.89 11.04 -0.88
C LEU A 167 -14.31 11.43 -0.43
N PRO A 168 -14.54 11.96 0.80
CA PRO A 168 -15.84 12.53 1.17
C PRO A 168 -16.38 13.57 0.20
N ARG A 169 -15.55 14.52 -0.26
CA ARG A 169 -15.96 15.53 -1.24
C ARG A 169 -16.40 14.88 -2.54
N THR A 170 -15.61 13.95 -3.07
CA THR A 170 -15.95 13.21 -4.30
C THR A 170 -17.27 12.47 -4.16
N LEU A 171 -17.52 11.78 -3.04
CA LEU A 171 -18.79 11.09 -2.84
C LEU A 171 -19.99 12.04 -2.71
N LYS A 172 -19.77 13.26 -2.21
CA LYS A 172 -20.82 14.26 -2.04
C LYS A 172 -21.15 15.01 -3.33
N THR A 173 -20.14 15.33 -4.14
CA THR A 173 -20.28 16.25 -5.28
C THR A 173 -20.02 15.60 -6.64
N GLY A 174 -19.39 14.43 -6.68
CA GLY A 174 -18.86 13.81 -7.91
C GLY A 174 -17.50 14.36 -8.35
N ASN A 175 -17.01 15.44 -7.73
CA ASN A 175 -15.79 16.11 -8.15
C ASN A 175 -14.58 15.61 -7.37
N TYR A 176 -13.70 14.88 -8.05
CA TYR A 176 -12.41 14.45 -7.51
C TYR A 176 -11.36 15.54 -7.77
N GLU A 177 -11.19 16.43 -6.80
CA GLU A 177 -10.32 17.61 -6.92
C GLU A 177 -9.21 17.58 -5.86
N VAL A 178 -7.96 17.66 -6.33
CA VAL A 178 -6.77 17.77 -5.48
C VAL A 178 -6.71 19.14 -4.83
N ARG A 179 -6.38 19.16 -3.53
CA ARG A 179 -6.18 20.38 -2.72
C ARG A 179 -4.89 20.27 -1.92
N GLU A 180 -4.52 21.35 -1.24
CA GLU A 180 -3.40 21.37 -0.30
C GLU A 180 -3.53 20.25 0.75
N VAL A 181 -2.43 19.58 1.08
CA VAL A 181 -2.40 18.62 2.19
C VAL A 181 -2.13 19.37 3.47
N HIS A 182 -2.95 19.10 4.48
CA HIS A 182 -2.68 19.57 5.83
C HIS A 182 -2.15 18.40 6.65
N ALA A 183 -1.02 18.63 7.33
CA ALA A 183 -0.50 17.67 8.29
C ALA A 183 -1.50 17.50 9.46
N THR A 184 -1.79 16.25 9.83
CA THR A 184 -2.73 15.92 10.90
C THR A 184 -2.12 14.99 11.95
N ALA A 185 -2.89 14.72 13.00
CA ALA A 185 -2.58 13.64 13.96
C ALA A 185 -2.72 12.22 13.37
N SER A 186 -3.16 12.11 12.11
CA SER A 186 -3.38 10.85 11.38
C SER A 186 -2.59 10.84 10.06
N PRO A 187 -1.25 10.91 10.10
CA PRO A 187 -0.41 11.19 8.93
C PRO A 187 -0.55 10.15 7.80
N SER A 188 -0.91 8.91 8.12
CA SER A 188 -1.15 7.85 7.13
C SER A 188 -2.36 8.11 6.22
N MET A 189 -3.20 9.09 6.56
CA MET A 189 -4.39 9.49 5.80
C MET A 189 -4.22 10.86 5.12
N ASP A 190 -3.07 11.54 5.31
CA ASP A 190 -2.77 12.85 4.73
C ASP A 190 -2.38 12.70 3.25
N ILE A 191 -3.38 12.48 2.39
CA ILE A 191 -3.19 12.14 0.97
C ILE A 191 -3.95 13.10 0.05
N GLN A 192 -3.34 13.42 -1.11
CA GLN A 192 -3.98 14.19 -2.19
C GLN A 192 -4.69 13.32 -3.21
N VAL A 193 -4.13 12.14 -3.51
CA VAL A 193 -4.68 11.21 -4.48
C VAL A 193 -4.72 9.83 -3.85
N SER A 194 -5.92 9.27 -3.82
CA SER A 194 -6.20 7.96 -3.26
C SER A 194 -5.93 6.88 -4.31
N SER A 195 -4.73 6.29 -4.25
CA SER A 195 -4.20 5.41 -5.31
C SER A 195 -5.08 4.20 -5.68
N ASN A 196 -5.93 3.68 -4.79
CA ASN A 196 -6.83 2.56 -5.11
C ASN A 196 -8.25 3.01 -5.49
N PHE A 197 -8.55 4.31 -5.49
CA PHE A 197 -9.88 4.81 -5.85
C PHE A 197 -10.21 4.56 -7.32
N GLU A 198 -9.20 4.56 -8.20
CA GLU A 198 -9.33 4.16 -9.61
C GLU A 198 -10.01 2.79 -9.78
N ARG A 199 -9.74 1.83 -8.87
CA ARG A 199 -10.37 0.50 -8.91
C ARG A 199 -11.87 0.57 -8.68
N LEU A 200 -12.32 1.47 -7.80
CA LEU A 200 -13.75 1.69 -7.59
C LEU A 200 -14.37 2.39 -8.78
N LEU A 201 -13.69 3.38 -9.39
CA LEU A 201 -14.16 4.02 -10.61
C LEU A 201 -14.34 3.02 -11.75
N PHE A 202 -13.42 2.06 -11.88
CA PHE A 202 -13.54 0.97 -12.84
C PHE A 202 -14.76 0.09 -12.57
N GLU A 203 -15.02 -0.32 -11.33
CA GLU A 203 -16.22 -1.11 -11.02
C GLU A 203 -17.52 -0.29 -11.19
N ALA A 204 -17.51 1.00 -10.82
CA ALA A 204 -18.66 1.89 -10.89
C ALA A 204 -19.03 2.29 -12.32
N SER A 205 -18.05 2.36 -13.23
CA SER A 205 -18.25 2.60 -14.67
C SER A 205 -18.72 1.36 -15.45
N GLY A 206 -19.05 0.26 -14.77
CA GLY A 206 -19.36 -1.00 -15.45
C GLY A 206 -18.14 -1.60 -16.15
N ARG A 207 -16.93 -1.30 -15.65
CA ARG A 207 -15.64 -1.75 -16.20
C ARG A 207 -15.28 -1.12 -17.55
N ASP A 208 -15.73 0.11 -17.80
CA ASP A 208 -15.32 0.92 -18.95
C ASP A 208 -13.92 1.52 -18.72
N ALA A 209 -12.91 0.87 -19.30
CA ALA A 209 -11.52 1.31 -19.20
C ALA A 209 -11.25 2.65 -19.92
N ASP A 210 -12.00 2.98 -20.98
CA ASP A 210 -11.85 4.26 -21.69
C ASP A 210 -12.36 5.42 -20.85
N GLN A 211 -13.49 5.22 -20.16
CA GLN A 211 -13.99 6.21 -19.22
C GLN A 211 -13.01 6.46 -18.08
N VAL A 212 -12.47 5.40 -17.47
CA VAL A 212 -11.48 5.54 -16.38
C VAL A 212 -10.23 6.28 -16.89
N ARG A 213 -9.71 5.95 -18.07
CA ARG A 213 -8.59 6.68 -18.68
C ARG A 213 -8.87 8.17 -18.83
N ARG A 214 -10.05 8.55 -19.32
CA ARG A 214 -10.45 9.96 -19.44
C ARG A 214 -10.51 10.66 -18.09
N LEU A 215 -11.11 10.02 -17.09
CA LEU A 215 -11.21 10.56 -15.73
C LEU A 215 -9.83 10.75 -15.09
N MET A 216 -8.92 9.79 -15.25
CA MET A 216 -7.57 9.88 -14.69
C MET A 216 -6.69 10.89 -15.44
N ALA A 217 -6.94 11.11 -16.74
CA ALA A 217 -6.24 12.13 -17.52
C ALA A 217 -6.70 13.57 -17.24
N SER A 218 -7.87 13.74 -16.61
CA SER A 218 -8.40 15.05 -16.20
C SER A 218 -8.02 15.48 -14.77
N LEU A 219 -7.25 14.66 -14.07
CA LEU A 219 -6.68 14.95 -12.74
C LEU A 219 -5.39 15.76 -12.86
#